data_AF-A0A3D3FYY3-F1
#
_entry.id   AF-A0A3D3FYY3-F1
#
_cell.length_a   1.000
_cell.length_b   1.000
_cell.length_c   1.000
_cell.angle_alpha   90.00
_cell.angle_beta   90.00
_cell.angle_gamma   90.00
#
_symmetry.space_group_name_H-M   'P 1'
#
loop_
_entity.id
_entity.type
_entity.pdbx_description
1 polymer ?
#
loop_
_entity_poly.entity_id
_entity_poly.type
_entity_poly.pdbx_seq_one_letter_code
_entity_poly.pdbx_strand_id
1 'polypeptide(L)'
;MNAVAQVESQLGVSLKDYDVDQSMWSALTSSIFPGAKPESIVMAVEYCKARNLDIMKKPCHIVPMNVKDAKTGQSQWRDVIMPSIAEHRITASRSNSYAGIDAPIFGPMVQIQFGNMTHTVPEFCTVTVFRIIHGEKVAFSHTEYFEEACATVKDGGLNSMWTKRKRGQLAKCAEAGALRKAFPEEIGDEYTKEEMEGKIITVGGAEHIQEEAKAIEDIRPTLTEKQIETAIKKIKANQGSLDALKAHYNITPEQENYVRAQTEVLEHDPV
;
A
#
# COMPACT_ATOMS: atom_id res chain seq x y z
N MET A 1 24.12 8.54 31.44
CA MET A 1 23.72 9.29 30.23
C MET A 1 22.20 9.33 30.20
N ASN A 2 21.58 10.49 29.93
CA ASN A 2 20.14 10.54 29.67
C ASN A 2 19.84 10.04 28.25
N ALA A 3 18.58 9.71 27.95
CA ALA A 3 18.19 9.12 26.66
C ALA A 3 18.57 10.00 25.45
N VAL A 4 18.54 11.33 25.64
CA VAL A 4 18.95 12.32 24.64
C VAL A 4 20.45 12.18 24.34
N ALA A 5 21.32 12.23 25.35
CA ALA A 5 22.77 12.10 25.16
C ALA A 5 23.20 10.75 24.56
N GLN A 6 22.43 9.69 24.81
CA GLN A 6 22.69 8.37 24.20
C GLN A 6 22.35 8.37 22.70
N VAL A 7 21.26 9.00 22.30
CA VAL A 7 20.88 9.15 20.89
C VAL A 7 21.84 10.09 20.16
N GLU A 8 22.19 11.23 20.77
CA GLU A 8 23.17 12.18 20.21
C GLU A 8 24.53 11.50 19.99
N SER A 9 24.98 10.70 20.96
CA SER A 9 26.22 9.92 20.83
C SER A 9 26.12 8.81 19.78
N GLN A 10 24.96 8.19 19.59
CA GLN A 10 24.74 7.12 18.61
C GLN A 10 24.66 7.67 17.18
N LEU A 11 24.06 8.86 17.02
CA LEU A 11 23.85 9.49 15.72
C LEU A 11 24.96 10.45 15.31
N GLY A 12 25.81 10.87 16.25
CA GLY A 12 26.81 11.91 15.99
C GLY A 12 26.20 13.29 15.70
N VAL A 13 24.97 13.55 16.17
CA VAL A 13 24.25 14.82 15.98
C VAL A 13 23.81 15.38 17.33
N SER A 14 23.72 16.71 17.43
CA SER A 14 23.14 17.39 18.60
C SER A 14 21.66 17.64 18.34
N LEU A 15 20.78 17.15 19.22
CA LEU A 15 19.32 17.34 19.08
C LEU A 15 18.91 18.81 19.26
N LYS A 16 19.76 19.60 19.93
CA LYS A 16 19.59 21.06 20.02
C LYS A 16 19.69 21.76 18.66
N ASP A 17 20.41 21.17 17.70
CA ASP A 17 20.56 21.74 16.35
C ASP A 17 19.24 21.66 15.55
N TYR A 18 18.31 20.82 16.03
CA TYR A 18 16.97 20.62 15.48
C TYR A 18 15.88 21.32 16.30
N ASP A 19 16.24 22.19 17.26
CA ASP A 19 15.31 22.86 18.18
C ASP A 19 14.46 21.87 19.01
N VAL A 20 14.95 20.65 19.20
CA VAL A 20 14.28 19.61 19.99
C VAL A 20 14.91 19.52 21.37
N ASP A 21 14.15 19.89 22.40
CA ASP A 21 14.55 19.69 23.79
C ASP A 21 14.19 18.28 24.32
N GLN A 22 14.62 17.99 25.55
CA GLN A 22 14.40 16.68 26.17
C GLN A 22 12.90 16.35 26.38
N SER A 23 12.08 17.37 26.66
CA SER A 23 10.64 17.21 26.86
C SER A 23 9.93 16.89 25.56
N MET A 24 10.29 17.60 24.49
CA MET A 24 9.80 17.37 23.14
C MET A 24 10.23 15.99 22.64
N TRP A 25 11.49 15.59 22.84
CA TRP A 25 11.97 14.26 22.48
C TRP A 25 11.19 13.15 23.20
N SER A 26 10.90 13.33 24.49
CA SER A 26 10.08 12.40 25.26
C SER A 26 8.66 12.27 24.68
N ALA A 27 8.02 13.39 24.32
CA ALA A 27 6.70 13.37 23.69
C ALA A 27 6.71 12.70 22.30
N LEU A 28 7.75 12.96 21.50
CA LEU A 28 7.92 12.36 20.17
C LEU A 28 8.04 10.84 20.25
N THR A 29 8.88 10.33 21.16
CA THR A 29 9.14 8.89 21.32
C THR A 29 8.04 8.14 22.05
N SER A 30 7.34 8.77 23.01
CA SER A 30 6.32 8.09 23.83
C SER A 30 4.90 8.18 23.26
N SER A 31 4.57 9.26 22.54
CA SER A 31 3.18 9.56 22.15
C SER A 31 2.99 9.74 20.64
N ILE A 32 3.85 10.51 19.98
CA ILE A 32 3.65 10.86 18.56
C ILE A 32 4.08 9.70 17.64
N PHE A 33 5.25 9.13 17.90
CA PHE A 33 5.88 8.04 17.15
C PHE A 33 6.32 6.87 18.06
N PRO A 34 5.38 6.27 18.82
CA PRO A 34 5.71 5.16 19.71
C PRO A 34 6.29 3.98 18.92
N GLY A 35 7.45 3.50 19.36
CA GLY A 35 8.15 2.36 18.75
C GLY A 35 8.95 2.67 17.49
N ALA A 36 8.97 3.92 17.02
CA ALA A 36 9.85 4.32 15.93
C ALA A 36 11.31 4.40 16.40
N LYS A 37 12.24 4.13 15.48
CA LYS A 37 13.67 4.26 15.76
C LYS A 37 14.04 5.74 15.97
N PRO A 38 14.95 6.06 16.90
CA PRO A 38 15.44 7.43 17.09
C PRO A 38 15.83 8.13 15.79
N GLU A 39 16.53 7.42 14.90
CA GLU A 39 17.00 7.94 13.62
C GLU A 39 15.84 8.33 12.70
N SER A 40 14.77 7.53 12.67
CA SER A 40 13.56 7.83 11.89
C SER A 40 12.77 9.01 12.45
N ILE A 41 12.79 9.20 13.78
CA ILE A 41 12.16 10.37 14.42
C ILE A 41 12.95 11.64 14.04
N VAL A 42 14.28 11.58 14.04
CA VAL A 42 15.11 12.70 13.57
C VAL A 42 14.80 13.03 12.10
N MET A 43 14.71 12.02 11.22
CA MET A 43 14.30 12.24 9.83
C MET A 43 12.93 12.93 9.71
N ALA A 44 11.95 12.56 10.55
CA ALA A 44 10.64 13.20 10.56
C ALA A 44 10.72 14.67 11.03
N VAL A 45 11.56 14.96 12.03
CA VAL A 45 11.82 16.32 12.52
C VAL A 45 12.47 17.15 11.41
N GLU A 46 13.48 16.62 10.72
CA GLU A 46 14.14 17.28 9.59
C GLU A 46 13.17 17.57 8.44
N TYR A 47 12.35 16.59 8.08
CA TYR A 47 11.29 16.75 7.07
C TYR A 47 10.36 17.91 7.41
N CYS A 48 9.94 17.99 8.67
CA CYS A 48 9.07 19.06 9.15
C CYS A 48 9.79 20.42 9.19
N LYS A 49 11.03 20.46 9.68
CA LYS A 49 11.83 21.70 9.74
C LYS A 49 12.06 22.28 8.34
N ALA A 50 12.42 21.45 7.36
CA ALA A 50 12.63 21.86 5.97
C ALA A 50 11.36 22.45 5.32
N ARG A 51 10.17 21.99 5.73
CA ARG A 51 8.86 22.46 5.24
C ARG A 51 8.18 23.48 6.17
N ASN A 52 8.87 23.95 7.21
CA ASN A 52 8.32 24.84 8.23
C ASN A 52 7.01 24.30 8.87
N LEU A 53 6.98 22.99 9.12
CA LEU A 53 5.87 22.27 9.76
C LEU A 53 6.15 22.03 11.24
N ASP A 54 5.09 21.98 12.03
CA ASP A 54 5.16 21.62 13.44
C ASP A 54 5.02 20.11 13.60
N ILE A 55 6.13 19.43 13.93
CA ILE A 55 6.17 17.97 14.13
C ILE A 55 5.20 17.49 15.23
N MET A 56 4.87 18.34 16.21
CA MET A 56 3.95 17.98 17.30
C MET A 56 2.51 17.82 16.81
N LYS A 57 2.17 18.41 15.66
CA LYS A 57 0.86 18.23 15.00
C LYS A 57 0.79 16.97 14.15
N LYS A 58 1.89 16.19 14.10
CA LYS A 58 2.02 14.94 13.34
C LYS A 58 1.62 15.10 11.85
N PRO A 59 2.24 16.04 11.11
CA PRO A 59 1.94 16.26 9.70
C PRO A 59 2.42 15.11 8.80
N CYS A 60 3.39 14.30 9.25
CA CYS A 60 3.91 13.17 8.51
C CYS A 60 3.85 11.87 9.33
N HIS A 61 4.07 10.75 8.64
CA HIS A 61 4.13 9.42 9.21
C HIS A 61 5.49 8.77 8.94
N ILE A 62 5.97 7.98 9.89
CA ILE A 62 7.09 7.05 9.70
C ILE A 62 6.47 5.72 9.31
N VAL A 63 6.70 5.29 8.06
CA VAL A 63 6.07 4.09 7.49
C VAL A 63 7.17 3.12 7.10
N PRO A 64 7.18 1.89 7.67
CA PRO A 64 8.05 0.83 7.18
C PRO A 64 7.58 0.41 5.78
N MET A 65 8.44 0.60 4.79
CA MET A 65 8.18 0.24 3.40
C MET A 65 9.19 -0.81 2.96
N ASN A 66 8.72 -1.79 2.19
CA ASN A 66 9.62 -2.69 1.49
C ASN A 66 10.17 -1.96 0.27
N VAL A 67 11.46 -1.69 0.27
CA VAL A 67 12.15 -0.96 -0.80
C VAL A 67 12.93 -1.94 -1.65
N LYS A 68 12.52 -2.08 -2.91
CA LYS A 68 13.19 -2.93 -3.89
C LYS A 68 14.23 -2.11 -4.66
N ASP A 69 15.47 -2.58 -4.63
CA ASP A 69 16.55 -2.04 -5.45
C ASP A 69 16.44 -2.61 -6.86
N ALA A 70 16.21 -1.74 -7.86
CA ALA A 70 16.00 -2.18 -9.23
C ALA A 70 17.25 -2.80 -9.89
N LYS A 71 18.45 -2.47 -9.41
CA LYS A 71 19.72 -2.95 -9.99
C LYS A 71 20.09 -4.34 -9.48
N THR A 72 19.86 -4.58 -8.20
CA THR A 72 20.21 -5.84 -7.52
C THR A 72 19.02 -6.79 -7.39
N GLY A 73 17.79 -6.28 -7.54
CA GLY A 73 16.56 -7.02 -7.29
C GLY A 73 16.28 -7.28 -5.81
N GLN A 74 17.13 -6.82 -4.89
CA GLN A 74 16.99 -7.08 -3.46
C GLN A 74 16.00 -6.13 -2.81
N SER A 75 15.20 -6.68 -1.91
CA SER A 75 14.16 -5.98 -1.16
C SER A 75 14.58 -5.82 0.30
N GLN A 76 14.48 -4.61 0.83
CA GLN A 76 14.82 -4.31 2.23
C GLN A 76 13.77 -3.40 2.86
N TRP A 77 13.43 -3.67 4.11
CA TRP A 77 12.54 -2.79 4.87
C TRP A 77 13.27 -1.53 5.31
N ARG A 78 12.72 -0.38 4.96
CA ARG A 78 13.21 0.94 5.38
C ARG A 78 12.08 1.78 5.90
N ASP A 79 12.39 2.60 6.90
CA ASP A 79 11.47 3.61 7.39
C ASP A 79 11.47 4.80 6.41
N VAL A 80 10.30 5.14 5.90
CA VAL A 80 10.09 6.24 4.94
C VAL A 80 9.21 7.29 5.60
N ILE A 81 9.58 8.56 5.46
CA ILE A 81 8.73 9.68 5.87
C ILE A 81 7.70 9.93 4.77
N MET A 82 6.43 9.78 5.10
CA MET A 82 5.33 10.04 4.18
C MET A 82 4.46 11.19 4.70
N PRO A 83 4.08 12.14 3.85
CA PRO A 83 3.11 13.16 4.24
C PRO A 83 1.78 12.49 4.62
N SER A 84 1.12 13.06 5.61
CA SER A 84 -0.29 12.79 5.86
C SER A 84 -1.13 13.77 5.05
N ILE A 85 -2.42 13.47 4.90
CA ILE A 85 -3.38 14.45 4.37
C ILE A 85 -3.37 15.79 5.13
N ALA A 86 -2.98 15.81 6.41
CA ALA A 86 -2.87 17.05 7.18
C ALA A 86 -1.73 17.94 6.68
N GLU A 87 -0.62 17.37 6.24
CA GLU A 87 0.48 18.14 5.62
C GLU A 87 -0.01 18.80 4.34
N HIS A 88 -0.62 18.06 3.43
CA HIS A 88 -1.14 18.61 2.17
C HIS A 88 -2.13 19.77 2.41
N ARG A 89 -3.02 19.61 3.41
CA ARG A 89 -3.95 20.67 3.80
C ARG A 89 -3.25 21.91 4.37
N ILE A 90 -2.25 21.73 5.21
CA ILE A 90 -1.46 22.84 5.77
C ILE A 90 -0.74 23.59 4.66
N THR A 91 -0.09 22.84 3.76
CA THR A 91 0.67 23.37 2.63
C THR A 91 -0.24 24.13 1.65
N ALA A 92 -1.36 23.53 1.25
CA ALA A 92 -2.38 24.21 0.44
C ALA A 92 -2.90 25.48 1.14
N SER A 93 -3.25 25.41 2.43
CA SER A 93 -3.76 26.57 3.18
C SER A 93 -2.74 27.71 3.28
N ARG A 94 -1.43 27.43 3.26
CA ARG A 94 -0.36 28.43 3.34
C ARG A 94 0.02 29.04 2.00
N SER A 95 -0.45 28.47 0.88
CA SER A 95 -0.18 28.98 -0.48
C SER A 95 -0.78 30.36 -0.77
N ASN A 96 -1.65 30.89 0.10
CA ASN A 96 -2.51 32.07 -0.12
C ASN A 96 -3.41 31.98 -1.37
N SER A 97 -3.46 30.81 -2.02
CA SER A 97 -4.23 30.57 -3.22
C SER A 97 -5.34 29.54 -2.99
N TYR A 98 -5.37 28.85 -1.85
CA TYR A 98 -6.44 27.91 -1.52
C TYR A 98 -7.78 28.60 -1.32
N ALA A 99 -8.78 28.17 -2.10
CA ALA A 99 -10.11 28.77 -2.19
C ALA A 99 -11.23 27.83 -1.71
N GLY A 100 -10.86 26.83 -0.90
CA GLY A 100 -11.79 25.88 -0.31
C GLY A 100 -11.88 24.55 -1.06
N ILE A 101 -12.82 23.72 -0.61
CA ILE A 101 -13.04 22.35 -1.05
C ILE A 101 -14.53 22.04 -0.96
N ASP A 102 -15.06 21.29 -1.93
CA ASP A 102 -16.44 20.80 -1.88
C ASP A 102 -16.56 19.51 -1.07
N ALA A 103 -17.79 19.21 -0.65
CA ALA A 103 -18.07 17.92 -0.03
C ALA A 103 -17.74 16.76 -1.00
N PRO A 104 -17.21 15.63 -0.50
CA PRO A 104 -16.94 14.47 -1.35
C PRO A 104 -18.21 13.93 -2.01
N ILE A 105 -18.14 13.68 -3.31
CA ILE A 105 -19.23 13.08 -4.09
C ILE A 105 -18.91 11.61 -4.27
N PHE A 106 -19.74 10.74 -3.69
CA PHE A 106 -19.58 9.29 -3.81
C PHE A 106 -20.40 8.75 -4.99
N GLY A 107 -19.80 7.82 -5.73
CA GLY A 107 -20.48 7.02 -6.74
C GLY A 107 -21.52 6.06 -6.15
N PRO A 108 -22.17 5.24 -7.01
CA PRO A 108 -23.14 4.25 -6.57
C PRO A 108 -22.51 3.24 -5.61
N MET A 109 -23.33 2.68 -4.72
CA MET A 109 -22.88 1.62 -3.83
C MET A 109 -22.87 0.28 -4.58
N VAL A 110 -21.71 -0.34 -4.66
CA VAL A 110 -21.46 -1.63 -5.32
C VAL A 110 -21.07 -2.69 -4.30
N GLN A 111 -21.34 -3.95 -4.62
CA GLN A 111 -20.87 -5.09 -3.84
C GLN A 111 -19.60 -5.65 -4.48
N ILE A 112 -18.50 -5.61 -3.75
CA ILE A 112 -17.20 -6.12 -4.22
C ILE A 112 -16.70 -7.15 -3.20
N GLN A 113 -16.10 -8.24 -3.69
CA GLN A 113 -15.52 -9.28 -2.86
C GLN A 113 -14.03 -9.01 -2.62
N PHE A 114 -13.63 -8.97 -1.35
CA PHE A 114 -12.22 -8.93 -0.93
C PHE A 114 -11.97 -10.11 0.00
N GLY A 115 -11.05 -11.00 -0.40
CA GLY A 115 -10.86 -12.30 0.26
C GLY A 115 -12.18 -13.08 0.31
N ASN A 116 -12.56 -13.50 1.52
CA ASN A 116 -13.78 -14.29 1.76
C ASN A 116 -15.00 -13.44 2.16
N MET A 117 -14.91 -12.10 2.09
CA MET A 117 -15.99 -11.20 2.50
C MET A 117 -16.47 -10.32 1.34
N THR A 118 -17.79 -10.16 1.25
CA THR A 118 -18.42 -9.16 0.37
C THR A 118 -18.61 -7.86 1.13
N HIS A 119 -18.23 -6.75 0.49
CA HIS A 119 -18.36 -5.41 1.04
C HIS A 119 -19.24 -4.53 0.15
N THR A 120 -20.13 -3.76 0.76
CA THR A 120 -20.86 -2.69 0.07
C THR A 120 -20.08 -1.39 0.20
N VAL A 121 -19.57 -0.89 -0.93
CA VAL A 121 -18.64 0.27 -1.00
C VAL A 121 -19.09 1.24 -2.08
N PRO A 122 -18.79 2.55 -1.97
CA PRO A 122 -18.93 3.42 -3.12
C PRO A 122 -17.96 2.97 -4.22
N GLU A 123 -18.41 2.94 -5.46
CA GLU A 123 -17.56 2.59 -6.62
C GLU A 123 -16.35 3.54 -6.73
N PHE A 124 -16.61 4.83 -6.56
CA PHE A 124 -15.61 5.89 -6.57
C PHE A 124 -15.96 7.02 -5.61
N CYS A 125 -15.00 7.91 -5.37
CA CYS A 125 -15.21 9.19 -4.72
C CYS A 125 -14.53 10.30 -5.52
N THR A 126 -15.26 11.38 -5.79
CA THR A 126 -14.70 12.59 -6.39
C THR A 126 -14.62 13.70 -5.34
N VAL A 127 -13.48 14.37 -5.26
CA VAL A 127 -13.28 15.57 -4.44
C VAL A 127 -12.81 16.71 -5.34
N THR A 128 -13.34 17.91 -5.10
CA THR A 128 -12.97 19.12 -5.83
C THR A 128 -12.36 20.13 -4.87
N VAL A 129 -11.10 20.49 -5.13
CA VAL A 129 -10.37 21.57 -4.45
C VAL A 129 -10.36 22.79 -5.35
N PHE A 130 -10.43 23.98 -4.75
CA PHE A 130 -10.38 25.23 -5.48
C PHE A 130 -9.09 26.01 -5.19
N ARG A 131 -8.52 26.60 -6.24
CA ARG A 131 -7.37 27.49 -6.17
C ARG A 131 -7.67 28.80 -6.89
N ILE A 132 -7.23 29.93 -6.33
CA ILE A 132 -7.23 31.23 -7.01
C ILE A 132 -6.06 31.27 -8.00
N ILE A 133 -6.37 31.47 -9.28
CA ILE A 133 -5.39 31.64 -10.35
C ILE A 133 -5.74 32.92 -11.09
N HIS A 134 -4.82 33.90 -11.08
CA HIS A 134 -5.05 35.23 -11.67
C HIS A 134 -6.35 35.91 -11.20
N GLY A 135 -6.72 35.72 -9.93
CA GLY A 135 -7.93 36.30 -9.33
C GLY A 135 -9.21 35.47 -9.52
N GLU A 136 -9.17 34.41 -10.34
CA GLU A 136 -10.31 33.54 -10.62
C GLU A 136 -10.28 32.27 -9.77
N LYS A 137 -11.45 31.84 -9.30
CA LYS A 137 -11.60 30.57 -8.57
C LYS A 137 -11.64 29.40 -9.56
N VAL A 138 -10.57 28.62 -9.63
CA VAL A 138 -10.41 27.47 -10.53
C VAL A 138 -10.59 26.16 -9.77
N ALA A 139 -11.32 25.21 -10.36
CA ALA A 139 -11.63 23.91 -9.78
C ALA A 139 -10.63 22.84 -10.23
N PHE A 140 -10.19 22.01 -9.28
CA PHE A 140 -9.32 20.86 -9.49
C PHE A 140 -9.96 19.63 -8.86
N SER A 141 -10.43 18.71 -9.70
CA SER A 141 -11.11 17.50 -9.25
C SER A 141 -10.24 16.26 -9.38
N HIS A 142 -10.39 15.36 -8.43
CA HIS A 142 -9.79 14.03 -8.46
C HIS A 142 -10.83 12.98 -8.09
N THR A 143 -10.88 11.91 -8.89
CA THR A 143 -11.75 10.76 -8.68
C THR A 143 -10.87 9.58 -8.35
N GLU A 144 -11.14 8.96 -7.21
CA GLU A 144 -10.46 7.75 -6.76
C GLU A 144 -11.44 6.58 -6.82
N TYR A 145 -11.07 5.48 -7.47
CA TYR A 145 -11.87 4.26 -7.49
C TYR A 145 -11.55 3.38 -6.28
N PHE A 146 -12.58 2.79 -5.66
CA PHE A 146 -12.38 2.02 -4.44
C PHE A 146 -11.47 0.81 -4.66
N GLU A 147 -11.60 0.13 -5.80
CA GLU A 147 -10.79 -1.05 -6.12
C GLU A 147 -9.30 -0.73 -6.33
N GLU A 148 -8.99 0.47 -6.84
CA GLU A 148 -7.62 0.95 -7.08
C GLU A 148 -6.96 1.47 -5.79
N ALA A 149 -7.74 2.08 -4.90
CA ALA A 149 -7.21 2.75 -3.71
C ALA A 149 -7.08 1.83 -2.50
N CYS A 150 -7.91 0.80 -2.40
CA CYS A 150 -8.05 0.06 -1.16
C CYS A 150 -6.81 -0.76 -0.81
N ALA A 151 -6.44 -0.78 0.47
CA ALA A 151 -5.33 -1.59 0.94
C ALA A 151 -5.82 -2.93 1.49
N THR A 152 -5.23 -4.01 1.00
CA THR A 152 -5.52 -5.38 1.40
C THR A 152 -4.47 -5.93 2.36
N VAL A 153 -4.86 -6.95 3.12
CA VAL A 153 -3.95 -7.80 3.90
C VAL A 153 -3.57 -9.05 3.09
N LYS A 154 -2.65 -9.86 3.62
CA LYS A 154 -2.07 -11.01 2.90
C LYS A 154 -3.09 -12.04 2.40
N ASP A 155 -4.25 -12.16 3.04
CA ASP A 155 -5.32 -13.08 2.65
C ASP A 155 -6.27 -12.50 1.58
N GLY A 156 -5.95 -11.33 1.02
CA GLY A 156 -6.75 -10.63 0.01
C GLY A 156 -7.94 -9.86 0.57
N GLY A 157 -8.20 -9.92 1.88
CA GLY A 157 -9.23 -9.12 2.54
C GLY A 157 -8.82 -7.65 2.68
N LEU A 158 -9.79 -6.75 2.86
CA LEU A 158 -9.49 -5.36 3.22
C LEU A 158 -8.80 -5.29 4.57
N ASN A 159 -7.84 -4.37 4.73
CA ASN A 159 -7.23 -4.14 6.03
C ASN A 159 -8.23 -3.56 7.06
N SER A 160 -7.81 -3.46 8.33
CA SER A 160 -8.68 -2.98 9.43
C SER A 160 -9.25 -1.58 9.19
N MET A 161 -8.45 -0.66 8.61
CA MET A 161 -8.85 0.71 8.34
C MET A 161 -9.89 0.77 7.22
N TRP A 162 -9.62 0.11 6.09
CA TRP A 162 -10.55 0.04 4.98
C TRP A 162 -11.82 -0.71 5.38
N THR A 163 -11.75 -1.78 6.18
CA THR A 163 -12.94 -2.46 6.71
C THR A 163 -13.84 -1.54 7.54
N LYS A 164 -13.29 -0.72 8.44
CA LYS A 164 -14.07 0.13 9.34
C LYS A 164 -14.52 1.44 8.71
N ARG A 165 -13.71 2.01 7.81
CA ARG A 165 -13.84 3.40 7.34
C ARG A 165 -13.83 3.54 5.81
N LYS A 166 -14.34 2.56 5.06
CA LYS A 166 -14.45 2.50 3.58
C LYS A 166 -14.62 3.87 2.90
N ARG A 167 -15.75 4.55 3.14
CA ARG A 167 -16.03 5.87 2.53
C ARG A 167 -15.05 6.96 2.98
N GLY A 168 -14.69 6.94 4.26
CA GLY A 168 -13.80 7.95 4.83
C GLY A 168 -12.35 7.81 4.39
N GLN A 169 -11.89 6.60 4.05
CA GLN A 169 -10.57 6.37 3.47
C GLN A 169 -10.56 6.76 2.00
N LEU A 170 -11.58 6.34 1.24
CA LEU A 170 -11.69 6.71 -0.18
C LEU A 170 -11.75 8.24 -0.38
N ALA A 171 -12.54 8.94 0.44
CA ALA A 171 -12.59 10.40 0.39
C ALA A 171 -11.25 11.07 0.72
N LYS A 172 -10.44 10.48 1.62
CA LYS A 172 -9.11 11.00 1.93
C LYS A 172 -8.15 10.84 0.76
N CYS A 173 -8.15 9.68 0.10
CA CYS A 173 -7.31 9.45 -1.08
C CYS A 173 -7.72 10.40 -2.22
N ALA A 174 -9.02 10.53 -2.50
CA ALA A 174 -9.52 11.48 -3.49
C ALA A 174 -9.15 12.94 -3.16
N GLU A 175 -9.21 13.34 -1.89
CA GLU A 175 -8.78 14.67 -1.44
C GLU A 175 -7.27 14.89 -1.63
N ALA A 176 -6.44 13.90 -1.28
CA ALA A 176 -5.00 13.97 -1.50
C ALA A 176 -4.67 14.17 -2.98
N GLY A 177 -5.30 13.39 -3.87
CA GLY A 177 -5.14 13.51 -5.31
C GLY A 177 -5.65 14.84 -5.87
N ALA A 178 -6.71 15.42 -5.30
CA ALA A 178 -7.21 16.74 -5.69
C ALA A 178 -6.27 17.87 -5.23
N LEU A 179 -5.70 17.76 -4.02
CA LEU A 179 -4.73 18.71 -3.49
C LEU A 179 -3.45 18.71 -4.33
N ARG A 180 -2.92 17.53 -4.72
CA ARG A 180 -1.74 17.44 -5.62
C ARG A 180 -2.00 18.10 -6.97
N LYS A 181 -3.19 17.89 -7.56
CA LYS A 181 -3.58 18.56 -8.81
C LYS A 181 -3.67 20.07 -8.66
N ALA A 182 -4.19 20.55 -7.54
CA ALA A 182 -4.36 21.98 -7.28
C ALA A 182 -3.04 22.70 -6.93
N PHE A 183 -2.14 22.03 -6.21
CA PHE A 183 -0.90 22.58 -5.67
C PHE A 183 0.34 21.74 -6.03
N PRO A 184 0.62 21.51 -7.32
CA PRO A 184 1.69 20.62 -7.75
C PRO A 184 3.09 21.14 -7.41
N GLU A 185 3.31 22.45 -7.32
CA GLU A 185 4.61 23.01 -6.90
C GLU A 185 4.83 22.89 -5.39
N GLU A 186 3.77 23.08 -4.61
CA GLU A 186 3.85 23.11 -3.16
C GLU A 186 3.84 21.70 -2.55
N ILE A 187 3.09 20.77 -3.15
CA ILE A 187 2.92 19.40 -2.66
C ILE A 187 3.80 18.41 -3.45
N GLY A 188 4.08 18.69 -4.72
CA GLY A 188 4.80 17.76 -5.59
C GLY A 188 3.99 16.50 -5.93
N ASP A 189 4.69 15.49 -6.41
CA ASP A 189 4.14 14.14 -6.66
C ASP A 189 4.25 13.23 -5.41
N GLU A 190 4.21 13.83 -4.21
CA GLU A 190 4.32 13.10 -2.96
C GLU A 190 3.02 12.33 -2.66
N TYR A 191 3.08 11.00 -2.73
CA TYR A 191 1.98 10.16 -2.27
C TYR A 191 1.81 10.25 -0.75
N THR A 192 0.56 10.37 -0.30
CA THR A 192 0.26 10.32 1.13
C THR A 192 0.42 8.91 1.68
N LYS A 193 0.62 8.78 2.99
CA LYS A 193 0.55 7.48 3.67
C LYS A 193 -0.71 6.71 3.27
N GLU A 194 -1.85 7.40 3.24
CA GLU A 194 -3.14 6.78 2.91
C GLU A 194 -3.14 6.10 1.53
N GLU A 195 -2.40 6.63 0.56
CA GLU A 195 -2.33 6.10 -0.81
C GLU A 195 -1.24 5.04 -1.01
N MET A 196 -0.24 5.03 -0.13
CA MET A 196 0.88 4.08 -0.18
C MET A 196 0.67 2.84 0.69
N GLU A 197 -0.43 2.77 1.45
CA GLU A 197 -0.70 1.64 2.34
C GLU A 197 -0.80 0.34 1.53
N GLY A 198 0.11 -0.60 1.78
CA GLY A 198 0.16 -1.89 1.07
C GLY A 198 0.92 -1.87 -0.26
N LYS A 199 1.50 -0.73 -0.68
CA LYS A 199 2.28 -0.60 -1.91
C LYS A 199 3.79 -0.80 -1.68
N ILE A 200 4.55 -1.13 -2.73
CA ILE A 200 6.01 -1.29 -2.69
C ILE A 200 6.66 -0.05 -3.32
N ILE A 201 7.79 0.38 -2.75
CA ILE A 201 8.61 1.43 -3.34
C ILE A 201 9.75 0.80 -4.12
N THR A 202 9.91 1.18 -5.39
CA THR A 202 11.03 0.76 -6.24
C THR A 202 11.99 1.94 -6.40
N VAL A 203 13.28 1.72 -6.16
CA VAL A 203 14.31 2.77 -6.30
C VAL A 203 15.28 2.40 -7.43
N GLY A 204 15.58 3.38 -8.31
CA GLY A 204 16.62 3.26 -9.34
C GLY A 204 16.16 2.87 -10.75
N GLY A 205 14.86 2.91 -11.05
CA GLY A 205 14.26 2.88 -12.39
C GLY A 205 13.23 4.01 -12.52
N ALA A 206 12.60 4.19 -13.70
CA ALA A 206 11.47 5.12 -13.83
C ALA A 206 10.45 4.85 -12.70
N GLU A 207 10.05 5.90 -11.98
CA GLU A 207 9.22 5.79 -10.78
C GLU A 207 7.89 5.10 -11.12
N HIS A 208 7.85 3.80 -10.88
CA HIS A 208 6.64 2.99 -10.97
C HIS A 208 6.41 2.39 -9.58
N ILE A 209 5.34 2.86 -8.94
CA ILE A 209 4.72 2.11 -7.85
C ILE A 209 4.16 0.85 -8.49
N GLN A 210 4.87 -0.26 -8.31
CA GLN A 210 4.35 -1.56 -8.70
C GLN A 210 3.38 -1.98 -7.61
N GLU A 211 2.09 -1.99 -7.94
CA GLU A 211 1.14 -2.80 -7.21
C GLU A 211 1.64 -4.24 -7.28
N GLU A 212 1.72 -4.87 -6.11
CA GLU A 212 1.85 -6.31 -6.06
C GLU A 212 0.56 -6.89 -6.65
N ALA A 213 0.52 -7.10 -7.96
CA ALA A 213 -0.26 -8.18 -8.55
C ALA A 213 0.36 -9.48 -7.99
N LYS A 214 0.05 -9.77 -6.73
CA LYS A 214 0.44 -11.03 -6.10
C LYS A 214 -0.22 -12.11 -6.93
N ALA A 215 0.61 -12.91 -7.60
CA ALA A 215 0.20 -14.22 -8.04
C ALA A 215 -0.59 -14.85 -6.89
N ILE A 216 -1.87 -15.15 -7.14
CA ILE A 216 -2.71 -15.85 -6.18
C ILE A 216 -1.94 -17.13 -5.86
N GLU A 217 -1.37 -17.20 -4.65
CA GLU A 217 -0.73 -18.43 -4.19
C GLU A 217 -1.79 -19.51 -4.26
N ASP A 218 -1.55 -20.51 -5.09
CA ASP A 218 -2.45 -21.61 -5.27
C ASP A 218 -2.51 -22.42 -3.96
N ILE A 219 -3.53 -22.12 -3.15
CA ILE A 219 -3.80 -22.74 -1.84
C ILE A 219 -4.25 -24.20 -1.94
N ARG A 220 -4.40 -24.76 -3.16
CA ARG A 220 -4.72 -26.17 -3.31
C ARG A 220 -3.58 -27.02 -2.73
N PRO A 221 -3.89 -28.11 -2.00
CA PRO A 221 -2.88 -28.99 -1.44
C PRO A 221 -1.96 -29.53 -2.54
N THR A 222 -0.68 -29.72 -2.22
CA THR A 222 0.26 -30.39 -3.12
C THR A 222 -0.08 -31.89 -3.22
N LEU A 223 0.06 -32.42 -4.44
CA LEU A 223 -0.21 -33.82 -4.69
C LEU A 223 1.00 -34.68 -4.29
N THR A 224 0.82 -35.56 -3.31
CA THR A 224 1.89 -36.49 -2.86
C THR A 224 2.01 -37.70 -3.79
N GLU A 225 3.17 -38.36 -3.83
CA GLU A 225 3.42 -39.55 -4.66
C GLU A 225 2.37 -40.66 -4.46
N LYS A 226 1.97 -40.93 -3.21
CA LYS A 226 0.92 -41.91 -2.90
C LYS A 226 -0.45 -41.52 -3.46
N GLN A 227 -0.75 -40.21 -3.49
CA GLN A 227 -1.99 -39.68 -4.06
C GLN A 227 -1.96 -39.69 -5.59
N ILE A 228 -0.78 -39.48 -6.21
CA ILE A 228 -0.58 -39.63 -7.66
C ILE A 228 -0.91 -41.06 -8.09
N GLU A 229 -0.36 -42.06 -7.42
CA GLU A 229 -0.64 -43.48 -7.73
C GLU A 229 -2.12 -43.84 -7.57
N THR A 230 -2.75 -43.30 -6.52
CA THR A 230 -4.18 -43.50 -6.26
C THR A 230 -5.04 -42.82 -7.33
N ALA A 231 -4.66 -41.60 -7.75
CA ALA A 231 -5.34 -40.86 -8.81
C ALA A 231 -5.24 -41.59 -10.16
N ILE A 232 -4.06 -42.10 -10.53
CA ILE A 232 -3.87 -42.88 -11.76
C ILE A 232 -4.77 -44.12 -11.76
N LYS A 233 -4.86 -44.86 -10.64
CA LYS A 233 -5.76 -46.02 -10.51
C LYS A 233 -7.23 -45.64 -10.70
N LYS A 234 -7.66 -44.51 -10.11
CA LYS A 234 -9.05 -44.02 -10.24
C LYS A 234 -9.37 -43.54 -11.66
N ILE A 235 -8.44 -42.84 -12.32
CA ILE A 235 -8.62 -42.38 -13.70
C ILE A 235 -8.70 -43.58 -14.65
N LYS A 236 -7.82 -44.60 -14.50
CA LYS A 236 -7.90 -45.86 -15.28
C LYS A 236 -9.20 -46.64 -15.07
N ALA A 237 -9.81 -46.52 -13.89
CA ALA A 237 -11.07 -47.16 -13.55
C ALA A 237 -12.31 -46.32 -13.98
N ASN A 238 -12.14 -45.24 -14.74
CA ASN A 238 -13.21 -44.29 -15.09
C ASN A 238 -13.92 -43.65 -13.88
N GLN A 239 -13.25 -43.59 -12.73
CA GLN A 239 -13.77 -43.02 -11.48
C GLN A 239 -13.21 -41.61 -11.18
N GLY A 240 -12.63 -40.94 -12.18
CA GLY A 240 -12.10 -39.59 -12.09
C GLY A 240 -11.46 -39.12 -13.40
N SER A 241 -11.06 -37.86 -13.46
CA SER A 241 -10.37 -37.26 -14.61
C SER A 241 -9.15 -36.45 -14.15
N LEU A 242 -8.22 -36.22 -15.08
CA LEU A 242 -7.07 -35.34 -14.85
C LEU A 242 -7.52 -33.90 -14.51
N ASP A 243 -8.62 -33.44 -15.12
CA ASP A 243 -9.18 -32.11 -14.84
C ASP A 243 -9.74 -32.00 -13.43
N ALA A 244 -10.40 -33.04 -12.92
CA ALA A 244 -10.85 -33.08 -11.53
C ALA A 244 -9.68 -33.08 -10.55
N LEU A 245 -8.58 -33.76 -10.89
CA LEU A 245 -7.36 -33.76 -10.09
C LEU A 245 -6.74 -32.36 -10.02
N LYS A 246 -6.64 -31.68 -11.18
CA LYS A 246 -6.16 -30.30 -11.28
C LYS A 246 -7.05 -29.31 -10.54
N ALA A 247 -8.36 -29.52 -10.52
CA ALA A 247 -9.28 -28.64 -9.79
C ALA A 247 -9.04 -28.67 -8.26
N HIS A 248 -8.58 -29.80 -7.72
CA HIS A 248 -8.44 -30.00 -6.28
C HIS A 248 -7.02 -29.94 -5.73
N TYR A 249 -5.99 -30.14 -6.58
CA TYR A 249 -4.59 -30.16 -6.16
C TYR A 249 -3.76 -29.16 -6.96
N ASN A 250 -2.74 -28.60 -6.32
CA ASN A 250 -1.66 -27.92 -7.00
C ASN A 250 -0.68 -28.99 -7.51
N ILE A 251 -0.70 -29.22 -8.83
CA ILE A 251 0.03 -30.29 -9.50
C ILE A 251 1.15 -29.65 -10.31
N THR A 252 2.38 -30.15 -10.18
CA THR A 252 3.49 -29.66 -11.00
C THR A 252 3.36 -30.14 -12.46
N PRO A 253 3.96 -29.44 -13.45
CA PRO A 253 3.95 -29.89 -14.84
C PRO A 253 4.49 -31.32 -15.04
N GLU A 254 5.46 -31.72 -14.22
CA GLU A 254 6.05 -33.06 -14.22
C GLU A 254 5.03 -34.11 -13.74
N GLN A 255 4.31 -33.82 -12.66
CA GLN A 255 3.26 -34.69 -12.12
C GLN A 255 2.08 -34.81 -13.09
N GLU A 256 1.69 -33.71 -13.74
CA GLU A 256 0.67 -33.71 -14.78
C GLU A 256 1.07 -34.62 -15.94
N ASN A 257 2.28 -34.42 -16.49
CA ASN A 257 2.79 -35.23 -17.59
C ASN A 257 2.90 -36.71 -17.21
N TYR A 258 3.29 -37.00 -15.98
CA TYR A 258 3.35 -38.37 -15.49
C TYR A 258 1.97 -39.03 -15.39
N VAL A 259 0.98 -38.34 -14.80
CA VAL A 259 -0.40 -38.86 -14.73
C VAL A 259 -0.94 -39.06 -16.15
N ARG A 260 -0.76 -38.06 -17.03
CA ARG A 260 -1.16 -38.11 -18.43
C ARG A 260 -0.58 -39.31 -19.16
N ALA A 261 0.74 -39.51 -19.12
CA ALA A 261 1.43 -40.63 -19.76
C ALA A 261 0.99 -42.00 -19.22
N GLN A 262 0.52 -42.05 -17.97
CA GLN A 262 0.03 -43.29 -17.36
C GLN A 262 -1.44 -43.55 -17.64
N THR A 263 -2.26 -42.53 -17.89
CA THR A 263 -3.73 -42.66 -18.03
C THR A 263 -4.23 -42.54 -19.47
N GLU A 264 -3.51 -41.82 -20.33
CA GLU A 264 -3.79 -41.78 -21.76
C GLU A 264 -3.19 -43.04 -22.40
N VAL A 265 -4.06 -43.93 -22.88
CA VAL A 265 -3.64 -44.99 -23.81
C VAL A 265 -3.32 -44.25 -25.10
N LEU A 266 -2.04 -44.23 -25.50
CA LEU A 266 -1.69 -43.92 -26.88
C LEU A 266 -2.34 -45.03 -27.73
N GLU A 267 -3.52 -44.75 -28.30
CA GLU A 267 -4.00 -45.47 -29.47
C GLU A 267 -2.92 -45.28 -30.54
N HIS A 268 -2.04 -46.27 -30.66
CA HIS A 268 -1.26 -46.43 -31.88
C HIS A 268 -2.29 -46.78 -32.96
N ASP A 269 -2.62 -45.81 -33.81
CA ASP A 269 -3.19 -46.08 -35.12
C ASP A 269 -2.21 -47.02 -35.85
N PRO A 270 -2.63 -48.24 -36.23
CA PRO A 270 -1.78 -49.10 -37.04
C PRO A 270 -1.71 -48.52 -38.45
N VAL A 271 -0.52 -48.06 -38.85
CA VAL A 271 -0.15 -47.89 -40.26
C VAL A 271 0.33 -49.25 -40.79
#